data_AF-A0A7Y3ELR1-F1
#
_entry.id   AF-A0A7Y3ELR1-F1
#
_cell.length_a   1.000
_cell.length_b   1.000
_cell.length_c   1.000
_cell.angle_alpha   90.00
_cell.angle_beta   90.00
_cell.angle_gamma   90.00
#
_symmetry.space_group_name_H-M   'P 1'
#
loop_
_entity.id
_entity.type
_entity.pdbx_description
1 polymer ?
#
loop_
_entity_poly.entity_id
_entity_poly.type
_entity_poly.pdbx_seq_one_letter_code
_entity_poly.pdbx_strand_id
1 'polypeptide(L)'
;FLRLGDVVWAYFPNKSSIQNRTNRRLKTAIRVSGRETFMGGDFSNNDVLRMNLIDDYIPEIIDDLPDQYVLKLQGKDMSLTYATMRLWVRKGDFQPVRLETYSINDDLIKSIFYQDYRVFEGGLTRPGMLEVKSAILPKKKTFLEIIYLKRGVNNPAKRFRKTNLGK
;
A
#
# COMPACT_ATOMS: atom_id res chain seq x y z
N PHE A 1 9.17 7.43 3.66
CA PHE A 1 9.34 5.97 3.61
C PHE A 1 10.22 5.60 2.42
N LEU A 2 10.91 4.46 2.48
CA LEU A 2 11.70 3.90 1.39
C LEU A 2 11.54 2.38 1.41
N ARG A 3 11.21 1.78 0.27
CA ARG A 3 11.21 0.33 0.09
C ARG A 3 12.42 -0.09 -0.74
N LEU A 4 13.16 -1.10 -0.27
CA LEU A 4 14.26 -1.75 -0.99
C LEU A 4 14.06 -3.26 -0.88
N GLY A 5 13.60 -3.90 -1.97
CA GLY A 5 13.13 -5.29 -1.93
C GLY A 5 11.99 -5.44 -0.93
N ASP A 6 12.14 -6.32 0.05
CA ASP A 6 11.16 -6.55 1.12
C ASP A 6 11.37 -5.68 2.37
N VAL A 7 12.42 -4.85 2.37
CA VAL A 7 12.73 -3.99 3.51
C VAL A 7 12.09 -2.62 3.33
N VAL A 8 11.27 -2.24 4.30
CA VAL A 8 10.70 -0.89 4.40
C VAL A 8 11.44 -0.10 5.48
N TRP A 9 11.81 1.14 5.14
CA TRP A 9 12.43 2.11 6.04
C TRP A 9 11.48 3.28 6.24
N ALA A 10 11.12 3.54 7.50
CA ALA A 10 10.42 4.75 7.92
C ALA A 10 11.42 5.77 8.43
N TYR A 11 11.21 7.05 8.11
CA TYR A 11 12.02 8.14 8.62
C TYR A 11 11.20 8.95 9.62
N PHE A 12 11.72 9.10 10.83
CA PHE A 12 11.13 9.94 11.85
C PHE A 12 12.03 11.17 12.06
N PRO A 13 11.56 12.39 11.71
CA PRO A 13 12.32 13.59 11.99
C PRO A 13 12.39 13.77 13.51
N ASN A 14 13.60 13.79 14.04
CA ASN A 14 13.80 14.01 15.47
C ASN A 14 13.45 15.47 15.81
N LYS A 15 12.44 15.73 16.65
CA LYS A 15 12.22 17.05 17.23
C LYS A 15 13.19 17.19 18.41
N SER A 16 14.41 17.64 18.14
CA SER A 16 15.32 18.05 19.21
C SER A 16 14.82 19.36 19.84
N SER A 17 13.82 19.29 20.70
CA SER A 17 13.58 20.28 21.74
C SER A 17 14.01 19.65 23.05
N ILE A 18 14.99 20.27 23.72
CA ILE A 18 15.55 19.91 25.03
C ILE A 18 16.80 19.01 24.95
N GLN A 19 17.93 19.70 24.77
CA GLN A 19 19.11 19.61 25.64
C GLN A 19 19.70 18.21 25.88
N ASN A 20 20.53 17.74 24.95
CA ASN A 20 21.81 17.10 25.29
C ASN A 20 22.77 17.19 24.10
N ARG A 21 23.78 18.06 24.25
CA ARG A 21 24.74 18.50 23.22
C ARG A 21 25.82 17.45 22.85
N THR A 22 25.69 16.20 23.27
CA THR A 22 26.72 15.16 23.06
C THR A 22 26.33 14.05 22.08
N ASN A 23 25.08 13.97 21.62
CA ASN A 23 24.68 13.02 20.57
C ASN A 23 24.25 13.78 19.30
N ARG A 24 25.16 13.90 18.33
CA ARG A 24 24.87 14.40 16.98
C ARG A 24 23.71 13.59 16.36
N ARG A 25 22.51 14.18 16.38
CA ARG A 25 21.41 14.05 15.42
C ARG A 25 21.35 12.71 14.67
N LEU A 26 20.85 11.66 15.32
CA LEU A 26 20.37 10.50 14.56
C LEU A 26 18.99 10.83 14.00
N LYS A 27 19.02 11.29 12.75
CA LYS A 27 17.95 11.10 11.76
C LYS A 27 17.70 9.59 11.66
N THR A 28 16.86 9.03 12.54
CA THR A 28 16.75 7.57 12.63
C THR A 28 15.77 7.07 11.57
N ALA A 29 16.33 6.58 10.45
CA ALA A 29 15.60 5.69 9.57
C ALA A 29 15.51 4.31 10.24
N ILE A 30 14.29 3.91 10.59
CA ILE A 30 13.98 2.68 11.31
C ILE A 30 13.41 1.67 10.31
N ARG A 31 13.81 0.40 10.43
CA ARG A 31 13.21 -0.68 9.66
C ARG A 31 11.82 -0.97 10.21
N VAL A 32 10.82 -1.02 9.32
CA VAL A 32 9.43 -1.35 9.65
C VAL A 32 8.99 -2.54 8.81
N SER A 33 8.00 -3.28 9.29
CA SER A 33 7.42 -4.42 8.59
C SER A 33 6.39 -3.98 7.55
N GLY A 34 6.30 -4.70 6.43
CA GLY A 34 5.24 -4.49 5.44
C GLY A 34 3.82 -4.73 6.00
N ARG A 35 3.69 -5.51 7.08
CA ARG A 35 2.42 -5.81 7.77
C ARG A 35 1.99 -4.77 8.78
N GLU A 36 2.92 -3.96 9.28
CA GLU A 36 2.61 -2.91 10.25
C GLU A 36 1.75 -1.83 9.62
N THR A 37 1.00 -1.12 10.48
CA THR A 37 0.12 -0.03 10.05
C THR A 37 0.91 1.14 9.49
N PHE A 38 0.44 1.70 8.39
CA PHE A 38 1.03 2.87 7.75
C PHE A 38 0.55 4.12 8.50
N MET A 39 1.46 4.78 9.20
CA MET A 39 1.22 6.06 9.89
C MET A 39 0.01 6.06 10.85
N GLY A 40 -0.32 4.93 11.47
CA GLY A 40 -1.45 4.79 12.41
C GLY A 40 -2.83 4.64 11.76
N GLY A 41 -2.90 4.64 10.43
CA GLY A 41 -4.13 4.33 9.69
C GLY A 41 -4.44 2.83 9.62
N ASP A 42 -5.43 2.47 8.81
CA ASP A 42 -5.81 1.06 8.57
C ASP A 42 -5.12 0.44 7.35
N PHE A 43 -4.37 1.24 6.60
CA PHE A 43 -3.44 0.74 5.58
C PHE A 43 -2.27 0.01 6.24
N SER A 44 -1.81 -1.08 5.64
CA SER A 44 -0.49 -1.65 5.93
C SER A 44 0.58 -0.87 5.15
N ASN A 45 1.83 -0.94 5.59
CA ASN A 45 2.95 -0.39 4.82
C ASN A 45 2.99 -0.96 3.38
N ASN A 46 2.65 -2.23 3.20
CA ASN A 46 2.62 -2.85 1.87
C ASN A 46 1.43 -2.42 1.01
N ASP A 47 0.29 -2.04 1.59
CA ASP A 47 -0.85 -1.52 0.81
C ASP A 47 -0.47 -0.23 0.07
N VAL A 48 0.42 0.57 0.66
CA VAL A 48 0.86 1.86 0.10
C VAL A 48 2.13 1.71 -0.75
N LEU A 49 3.07 0.87 -0.32
CA LEU A 49 4.40 0.79 -0.91
C LEU A 49 4.60 -0.33 -1.92
N ARG A 50 3.65 -1.28 -2.01
CA ARG A 50 3.73 -2.43 -2.93
C ARG A 50 2.68 -2.29 -4.02
N MET A 51 3.13 -2.12 -5.27
CA MET A 51 2.23 -1.91 -6.41
C MET A 51 2.03 -3.15 -7.28
N ASN A 52 2.99 -4.09 -7.30
CA ASN A 52 2.88 -5.31 -8.10
C ASN A 52 2.48 -6.49 -7.20
N LEU A 53 1.39 -7.16 -7.55
CA LEU A 53 0.90 -8.34 -6.84
C LEU A 53 1.31 -9.64 -7.52
N ILE A 54 1.67 -9.61 -8.82
CA ILE A 54 1.91 -10.84 -9.60
C ILE A 54 3.15 -11.62 -9.15
N ASP A 55 4.12 -10.90 -8.58
CA ASP A 55 5.36 -11.51 -8.08
C ASP A 55 5.08 -12.34 -6.82
N ASP A 56 4.04 -11.98 -6.07
CA ASP A 56 3.79 -12.51 -4.72
C ASP A 56 2.56 -13.40 -4.63
N TYR A 57 1.60 -13.20 -5.53
CA TYR A 57 0.31 -13.87 -5.48
C TYR A 57 0.06 -14.65 -6.76
N ILE A 58 -0.54 -15.82 -6.63
CA ILE A 58 -1.06 -16.64 -7.72
C ILE A 58 -2.54 -16.24 -7.90
N PRO A 59 -2.91 -15.67 -9.06
CA PRO A 59 -4.29 -15.29 -9.32
C PRO A 59 -5.13 -16.46 -9.85
N GLU A 60 -6.39 -16.51 -9.45
CA GLU A 60 -7.43 -17.42 -9.94
C GLU A 60 -8.73 -16.61 -10.10
N ILE A 61 -9.39 -16.69 -11.26
CA ILE A 61 -10.72 -16.09 -11.43
C ILE A 61 -11.72 -17.02 -10.75
N ILE A 62 -12.40 -16.52 -9.71
CA ILE A 62 -13.37 -17.28 -8.93
C ILE A 62 -14.82 -16.90 -9.26
N ASP A 63 -15.02 -15.76 -9.93
CA ASP A 63 -16.33 -15.31 -10.38
C ASP A 63 -16.19 -14.37 -11.58
N ASP A 64 -17.21 -14.39 -12.44
CA ASP A 64 -17.28 -13.64 -13.69
C ASP A 64 -18.63 -12.90 -13.78
N LEU A 65 -18.69 -11.73 -13.12
CA LEU A 65 -19.87 -10.90 -13.02
C LEU A 65 -20.08 -10.09 -14.32
N PRO A 66 -21.29 -9.53 -14.57
CA PRO A 66 -21.56 -8.79 -15.82
C PRO A 66 -20.53 -7.68 -16.14
N ASP A 67 -20.09 -6.91 -15.13
CA ASP A 67 -19.20 -5.77 -15.28
C ASP A 67 -17.80 -5.97 -14.67
N GLN A 68 -17.57 -7.07 -13.93
CA GLN A 68 -16.37 -7.28 -13.12
C GLN A 68 -15.88 -8.74 -13.13
N TYR A 69 -14.57 -8.91 -13.06
CA TYR A 69 -13.95 -10.17 -12.64
C TYR A 69 -13.70 -10.16 -11.13
N VAL A 70 -13.86 -11.31 -10.49
CA VAL A 70 -13.44 -11.51 -9.10
C VAL A 70 -12.27 -12.50 -9.09
N LEU A 71 -11.12 -12.02 -8.65
CA LEU A 71 -9.91 -12.81 -8.54
C LEU A 71 -9.65 -13.19 -7.09
N LYS A 72 -9.40 -14.47 -6.83
CA LYS A 72 -8.71 -14.91 -5.62
C LYS A 72 -7.21 -14.81 -5.86
N LEU A 73 -6.50 -14.22 -4.93
CA LEU A 73 -5.05 -14.05 -4.96
C LEU A 73 -4.45 -14.84 -3.80
N GLN A 74 -3.83 -15.98 -4.10
CA GLN A 74 -3.19 -16.85 -3.10
C GLN A 74 -1.72 -16.48 -2.94
N GLY A 75 -1.28 -16.17 -1.72
CA GLY A 75 0.11 -15.85 -1.43
C GLY A 75 1.04 -17.03 -1.73
N LYS A 76 2.15 -16.77 -2.43
CA LYS A 76 3.18 -17.77 -2.73
C LYS A 76 4.03 -18.16 -1.52
N ASP A 77 4.04 -17.31 -0.49
CA ASP A 77 4.85 -17.50 0.72
C ASP A 77 4.12 -16.98 1.97
N MET A 78 4.36 -17.62 3.12
CA MET A 78 3.72 -17.30 4.41
C MET A 78 4.22 -15.98 5.05
N SER A 79 5.32 -15.40 4.56
CA SER A 79 5.88 -14.12 5.01
C SER A 79 5.20 -12.89 4.38
N LEU A 80 4.38 -13.09 3.34
CA LEU A 80 3.63 -12.03 2.67
C LEU A 80 2.62 -11.36 3.60
N THR A 81 2.18 -10.14 3.27
CA THR A 81 1.30 -9.38 4.16
C THR A 81 0.00 -10.11 4.48
N TYR A 82 -0.58 -10.73 3.45
CA TYR A 82 -1.85 -11.46 3.53
C TYR A 82 -1.68 -12.83 2.92
N ALA A 83 -2.32 -13.84 3.53
CA ALA A 83 -2.34 -15.20 3.00
C ALA A 83 -3.17 -15.28 1.72
N THR A 84 -4.34 -14.63 1.75
CA THR A 84 -5.29 -14.61 0.63
C THR A 84 -5.88 -13.20 0.48
N MET A 85 -6.17 -12.82 -0.76
CA MET A 85 -6.97 -11.64 -1.06
C MET A 85 -8.05 -11.96 -2.09
N ARG A 86 -9.12 -11.17 -2.12
CA ARG A 86 -10.09 -11.15 -3.22
C ARG A 86 -10.07 -9.76 -3.85
N LEU A 87 -9.92 -9.72 -5.17
CA LEU A 87 -9.81 -8.49 -5.94
C LEU A 87 -10.92 -8.44 -6.97
N TRP A 88 -11.73 -7.39 -6.92
CA TRP A 88 -12.73 -7.07 -7.94
C TRP A 88 -12.11 -6.12 -8.96
N VAL A 89 -12.24 -6.45 -10.25
CA VAL A 89 -11.62 -5.72 -11.35
C VAL A 89 -12.65 -5.46 -12.43
N ARG A 90 -12.76 -4.21 -12.91
CA ARG A 90 -13.68 -3.87 -14.01
C ARG A 90 -13.27 -4.54 -15.31
N LYS A 91 -14.24 -5.08 -16.07
CA LYS A 91 -13.96 -5.68 -17.38
C LYS A 91 -13.54 -4.66 -18.45
N GLY A 92 -14.09 -3.45 -18.38
CA GLY A 92 -13.87 -2.43 -19.42
C GLY A 92 -12.45 -1.87 -19.48
N ASP A 93 -11.80 -1.72 -18.33
CA ASP A 93 -10.50 -1.04 -18.24
C ASP A 93 -9.53 -1.67 -17.21
N PHE A 94 -9.90 -2.82 -16.65
CA PHE A 94 -9.12 -3.58 -15.67
C PHE A 94 -8.72 -2.79 -14.42
N GLN A 95 -9.45 -1.73 -14.08
CA GLN A 95 -9.20 -1.00 -12.83
C GLN A 95 -9.73 -1.79 -11.63
N PRO A 96 -9.00 -1.80 -10.51
CA PRO A 96 -9.44 -2.44 -9.28
C PRO A 96 -10.60 -1.66 -8.69
N VAL A 97 -11.66 -2.34 -8.22
CA VAL A 97 -12.85 -1.73 -7.61
C VAL A 97 -12.84 -1.92 -6.10
N ARG A 98 -12.49 -3.13 -5.66
CA ARG A 98 -12.44 -3.52 -4.26
C ARG A 98 -11.33 -4.55 -4.07
N LEU A 99 -10.61 -4.45 -2.96
CA LEU A 99 -9.70 -5.48 -2.48
C LEU A 99 -10.11 -5.88 -1.07
N GLU A 100 -10.35 -7.17 -0.85
CA GLU A 100 -10.56 -7.76 0.47
C GLU A 100 -9.36 -8.60 0.84
N THR A 101 -8.92 -8.50 2.09
CA THR A 101 -7.74 -9.23 2.58
C THR A 101 -8.14 -10.14 3.71
N TYR A 102 -7.61 -11.36 3.72
CA TYR A 102 -8.01 -12.40 4.66
C TYR A 102 -6.84 -12.89 5.51
N SER A 103 -7.17 -13.35 6.71
CA SER A 103 -6.25 -14.06 7.60
C SER A 103 -5.90 -15.44 7.04
N ILE A 104 -4.97 -16.14 7.69
CA ILE A 104 -4.67 -17.54 7.35
C ILE A 104 -5.85 -18.49 7.64
N ASN A 105 -6.77 -18.08 8.52
CA ASN A 105 -7.98 -18.82 8.86
C ASN A 105 -9.18 -18.41 8.00
N ASP A 106 -8.97 -17.64 6.93
CA ASP A 106 -9.99 -17.10 6.02
C ASP A 106 -10.94 -16.05 6.65
N ASP A 107 -10.54 -15.43 7.77
CA ASP A 107 -11.28 -14.31 8.35
C ASP A 107 -11.02 -13.03 7.57
N LEU A 108 -12.07 -12.26 7.25
CA LEU A 108 -11.93 -10.94 6.65
C LEU A 108 -11.24 -9.99 7.64
N ILE A 109 -10.12 -9.38 7.21
CA ILE A 109 -9.39 -8.39 8.02
C ILE A 109 -9.87 -6.98 7.70
N LYS A 110 -9.96 -6.64 6.41
CA LYS A 110 -10.37 -5.33 5.91
C LYS A 110 -10.72 -5.37 4.43
N SER A 111 -11.40 -4.31 4.00
CA SER A 111 -11.71 -4.03 2.60
C SER A 111 -11.16 -2.67 2.21
N ILE A 112 -10.51 -2.58 1.04
CA ILE A 112 -10.08 -1.34 0.41
C ILE A 112 -10.98 -1.09 -0.80
N PHE A 113 -11.62 0.08 -0.85
CA PHE A 113 -12.47 0.51 -1.95
C PHE A 113 -11.74 1.55 -2.77
N TYR A 114 -11.71 1.35 -4.09
CA TYR A 114 -11.07 2.25 -5.04
C TYR A 114 -12.14 3.14 -5.68
N GLN A 115 -11.99 4.45 -5.48
CA GLN A 115 -13.00 5.45 -5.80
C GLN A 115 -12.38 6.63 -6.55
N ASP A 116 -13.23 7.50 -7.09
CA ASP A 116 -12.85 8.73 -7.79
C ASP A 116 -11.82 8.50 -8.92
N TYR A 117 -12.15 7.63 -9.87
CA TYR A 117 -11.25 7.36 -11.00
C TYR A 117 -11.11 8.60 -11.87
N ARG A 118 -9.89 9.11 -11.97
CA ARG A 118 -9.59 10.34 -12.71
C ARG A 118 -8.32 10.21 -13.53
N VAL A 119 -8.21 11.05 -14.55
CA VAL A 119 -7.03 11.12 -15.42
C VAL A 119 -5.98 11.99 -14.74
N PHE A 120 -4.81 11.42 -14.52
CA PHE A 120 -3.65 12.12 -13.99
C PHE A 120 -2.69 12.56 -15.10
N GLU A 121 -1.69 13.37 -14.74
CA GLU A 121 -0.74 13.92 -15.70
C GLU A 121 0.01 12.81 -16.46
N GLY A 122 0.05 12.94 -17.79
CA GLY A 122 0.56 11.90 -18.68
C GLY A 122 -0.50 10.85 -19.07
N GLY A 123 -1.79 11.17 -18.94
CA GLY A 123 -2.91 10.38 -19.47
C GLY A 123 -3.22 9.10 -18.69
N LEU A 124 -2.83 9.04 -17.41
CA LEU A 124 -3.00 7.83 -16.61
C LEU A 124 -4.30 7.88 -15.80
N THR A 125 -5.29 7.07 -16.16
CA THR A 125 -6.50 6.91 -15.33
C THR A 125 -6.18 6.00 -14.13
N ARG A 126 -6.40 6.51 -12.91
CA ARG A 126 -6.23 5.76 -11.65
C ARG A 126 -7.28 6.16 -10.62
N PRO A 127 -7.53 5.34 -9.59
CA PRO A 127 -8.31 5.75 -8.42
C PRO A 127 -7.68 6.99 -7.78
N GLY A 128 -8.47 8.04 -7.57
CA GLY A 128 -8.09 9.26 -6.86
C GLY A 128 -8.25 9.13 -5.35
N MET A 129 -9.07 8.19 -4.89
CA MET A 129 -9.36 7.96 -3.47
C MET A 129 -9.40 6.46 -3.15
N LEU A 130 -8.78 6.07 -2.04
CA LEU A 130 -8.88 4.74 -1.46
C LEU A 130 -9.51 4.85 -0.07
N GLU A 131 -10.59 4.11 0.18
CA GLU A 131 -11.22 4.00 1.50
C GLU A 131 -10.94 2.62 2.10
N VAL A 132 -10.41 2.57 3.31
CA VAL A 132 -10.26 1.33 4.07
C VAL A 132 -11.38 1.22 5.10
N LYS A 133 -12.04 0.06 5.09
CA LYS A 133 -12.98 -0.36 6.14
C LYS A 133 -12.38 -1.56 6.87
N SER A 134 -12.15 -1.41 8.17
CA SER A 134 -11.66 -2.49 9.03
C SER A 134 -12.82 -3.40 9.41
N ALA A 135 -12.66 -4.72 9.25
CA ALA A 135 -13.63 -5.69 9.75
C ALA A 135 -13.52 -5.83 11.28
N ILE A 136 -12.34 -5.57 11.84
CA ILE A 136 -12.03 -5.66 13.27
C ILE A 136 -12.50 -4.41 14.02
N LEU A 137 -12.39 -3.24 13.39
CA LEU A 137 -12.80 -1.95 13.95
C LEU A 137 -13.83 -1.25 13.02
N PRO A 138 -15.10 -1.72 12.98
CA PRO A 138 -16.07 -1.30 11.96
C PRO A 138 -16.41 0.19 11.95
N LYS A 139 -16.22 0.88 13.07
CA LYS A 139 -16.47 2.32 13.20
C LYS A 139 -15.30 3.19 12.70
N LYS A 140 -14.12 2.61 12.49
CA LYS A 140 -12.94 3.33 12.00
C LYS A 140 -12.93 3.34 10.46
N LYS A 141 -12.62 4.50 9.89
CA LYS A 141 -12.41 4.67 8.46
C LYS A 141 -11.09 5.40 8.24
N THR A 142 -10.33 4.94 7.25
CA THR A 142 -9.10 5.60 6.81
C THR A 142 -9.21 5.87 5.32
N PHE A 143 -8.85 7.07 4.89
CA PHE A 143 -8.86 7.48 3.49
C PHE A 143 -7.43 7.81 3.02
N LEU A 144 -7.11 7.46 1.78
CA LEU A 144 -5.91 7.91 1.09
C LEU A 144 -6.33 8.60 -0.20
N GLU A 145 -6.02 9.89 -0.30
CA GLU A 145 -6.30 10.69 -1.49
C GLU A 145 -5.02 10.94 -2.29
N ILE A 146 -5.08 10.68 -3.59
CA ILE A 146 -4.01 10.95 -4.54
C ILE A 146 -4.28 12.29 -5.21
N ILE A 147 -3.77 13.37 -4.62
CA ILE A 147 -3.98 14.75 -5.13
C ILE A 147 -3.29 14.97 -6.48
N TYR A 148 -2.08 14.43 -6.64
CA TYR A 148 -1.27 14.61 -7.84
C TYR A 148 -0.49 13.33 -8.16
N LEU A 149 -0.52 12.94 -9.43
CA LEU A 149 0.26 11.84 -9.98
C LEU A 149 0.75 12.22 -11.37
N LYS A 150 2.00 11.90 -11.67
CA LYS A 150 2.62 12.15 -12.97
C LYS A 150 3.33 10.90 -13.46
N ARG A 151 2.98 10.49 -14.69
CA ARG A 151 3.68 9.42 -15.41
C ARG A 151 4.94 9.96 -16.10
N GLY A 152 5.96 9.12 -16.25
CA GLY A 152 7.15 9.43 -17.05
C GLY A 152 8.17 10.34 -16.33
N VAL A 153 8.06 10.48 -15.00
CA VAL A 153 9.05 11.20 -14.21
C VAL A 153 10.35 10.41 -14.17
N ASN A 154 11.46 11.02 -14.60
CA ASN A 154 12.79 10.43 -14.43
C ASN A 154 13.16 10.39 -12.94
N ASN A 155 13.08 9.20 -12.35
CA ASN A 155 13.45 8.93 -10.97
C ASN A 155 14.73 8.08 -10.94
N PRO A 156 15.92 8.70 -10.95
CA PRO A 156 17.17 7.94 -11.02
C PRO A 156 17.35 7.08 -9.76
N ALA A 157 17.89 5.87 -9.93
CA ALA A 157 18.06 4.90 -8.83
C ALA A 157 18.77 5.49 -7.59
N LYS A 158 19.70 6.44 -7.81
CA LYS A 158 20.40 7.16 -6.72
C LYS A 158 19.47 7.88 -5.75
N ARG A 159 18.22 8.18 -6.13
CA ARG A 159 17.19 8.79 -5.28
C ARG A 159 16.73 7.80 -4.19
N PHE A 160 16.62 6.52 -4.51
CA PHE A 160 16.13 5.46 -3.63
C PHE A 160 17.25 4.88 -2.75
N ARG A 161 17.88 5.73 -1.94
CA ARG A 161 18.93 5.34 -0.98
C ARG A 161 18.52 5.75 0.42
N LYS A 162 18.87 4.93 1.41
CA LYS A 162 18.60 5.24 2.84
C LYS A 162 19.16 6.62 3.23
N THR A 163 20.31 7.01 2.68
CA THR A 163 20.95 8.32 2.91
C THR A 163 20.17 9.53 2.38
N ASN A 164 19.14 9.31 1.55
CA ASN A 164 18.27 10.37 1.06
C ASN A 164 16.96 10.48 1.86
N LEU A 165 16.72 9.60 2.84
CA LEU A 165 15.57 9.73 3.72
C LEU A 165 15.71 11.00 4.59
N GLY A 166 14.64 11.79 4.65
CA GLY A 166 14.59 13.00 5.47
C GLY A 166 15.45 14.15 4.95
N LYS A 167 15.75 14.17 3.66
CA LYS A 167 16.32 15.30 2.92
C LYS A 167 15.26 15.95 2.05
#